data_AF-A0A7S1RPY0-F1
#
_entry.id   AF-A0A7S1RPY0-F1
#
_cell.length_a   1.000
_cell.length_b   1.000
_cell.length_c   1.000
_cell.angle_alpha   90.00
_cell.angle_beta   90.00
_cell.angle_gamma   90.00
#
_symmetry.space_group_name_H-M   'P 1'
#
loop_
_entity.id
_entity.type
_entity.pdbx_description
1 polymer ?
#
loop_
_entity_poly.entity_id
_entity_poly.type
_entity_poly.pdbx_seq_one_letter_code
_entity_poly.pdbx_strand_id
1 'polypeptide(L)'
;QEVKFSNRLINSPAIVTSVITPHMRKMMKSLMQGKENDGMSNIPMTLELSARHHIVTTLHAIKEANETVARVAVEQLFDNACIAAGTLDDPRVLLGRLNKVLEVMLYQG
;
A
#
# COMPACT_ATOMS: atom_id res chain seq x y z
N GLN A 1 -1.32 12.75 2.66
CA GLN A 1 -1.96 11.63 1.94
C GLN A 1 -3.36 11.44 2.51
N GLU A 2 -4.31 11.03 1.68
CA GLU A 2 -5.72 10.88 2.05
C GLU A 2 -6.08 9.39 2.15
N VAL A 3 -6.98 9.03 3.07
CA VAL A 3 -7.54 7.68 3.18
C VAL A 3 -9.07 7.78 3.14
N LYS A 4 -9.73 6.99 2.29
CA LYS A 4 -11.19 6.97 2.20
C LYS A 4 -11.73 5.58 1.90
N PHE A 5 -13.02 5.37 2.18
CA PHE A 5 -13.72 4.16 1.73
C PHE A 5 -14.23 4.30 0.30
N SER A 6 -14.34 3.17 -0.40
CA SER A 6 -14.75 3.11 -1.78
C SER A 6 -15.75 1.99 -2.04
N ASN A 7 -16.83 2.30 -2.75
CA ASN A 7 -17.88 1.35 -3.11
C ASN A 7 -17.59 0.60 -4.42
N ARG A 8 -16.52 0.97 -5.15
CA ARG A 8 -16.18 0.36 -6.44
C ARG A 8 -15.23 -0.83 -6.33
N LEU A 9 -14.69 -1.10 -5.14
CA LEU A 9 -13.75 -2.18 -4.88
C LEU A 9 -14.48 -3.48 -4.53
N ILE A 10 -14.55 -4.40 -5.49
CA ILE A 10 -15.26 -5.68 -5.35
C ILE A 10 -14.29 -6.79 -4.89
N ASN A 11 -13.28 -7.10 -5.70
CA ASN A 11 -12.34 -8.21 -5.46
C ASN A 11 -11.03 -7.79 -4.78
N SER A 12 -10.89 -6.51 -4.44
CA SER A 12 -9.64 -5.95 -3.92
C SER A 12 -9.90 -5.25 -2.57
N PRO A 13 -9.06 -5.47 -1.54
CA PRO A 13 -9.23 -4.83 -0.25
C PRO A 13 -8.90 -3.33 -0.26
N ALA A 14 -7.96 -2.93 -1.11
CA ALA A 14 -7.48 -1.55 -1.19
C ALA A 14 -6.92 -1.23 -2.58
N ILE A 15 -6.87 0.06 -2.92
CA ILE A 15 -6.13 0.59 -4.08
C ILE A 15 -5.50 1.94 -3.73
N VAL A 16 -4.32 2.22 -4.26
CA VAL A 16 -3.74 3.57 -4.24
C VAL A 16 -4.08 4.27 -5.56
N THR A 17 -4.58 5.49 -5.46
CA THR A 17 -4.88 6.34 -6.62
C THR A 17 -4.05 7.61 -6.56
N SER A 18 -3.72 8.15 -7.73
CA SER A 18 -2.98 9.39 -7.87
C SER A 18 -3.44 10.12 -9.14
N VAL A 19 -3.16 11.42 -9.20
CA VAL A 19 -3.40 12.25 -10.40
C VAL A 19 -2.49 11.87 -11.56
N ILE A 20 -1.35 11.22 -11.29
CA ILE A 20 -0.46 10.69 -12.32
C ILE A 20 -0.63 9.19 -12.48
N THR A 21 -0.52 8.74 -13.72
CA THR A 21 -0.50 7.31 -14.05
C THR A 21 0.89 6.70 -13.77
N PRO A 22 0.99 5.37 -13.63
CA PRO A 22 2.29 4.70 -13.49
C PRO A 22 3.24 4.98 -14.66
N HIS A 23 2.69 5.09 -15.88
CA HIS A 23 3.48 5.40 -17.05
C HIS A 23 4.03 6.84 -17.01
N MET A 24 3.19 7.81 -16.65
CA MET A 24 3.61 9.20 -16.48
C MET A 24 4.66 9.33 -15.39
N ARG A 25 4.50 8.61 -14.27
CA ARG A 25 5.49 8.51 -13.19
C ARG A 25 6.85 8.07 -13.73
N LYS A 26 6.89 6.97 -14.50
CA LYS A 26 8.13 6.44 -15.08
C LYS A 26 8.77 7.44 -16.05
N MET A 27 7.97 8.08 -16.90
CA MET A 27 8.45 9.11 -17.83
C MET A 27 9.04 10.31 -17.09
N MET A 28 8.35 10.86 -16.09
CA MET A 28 8.84 11.96 -15.26
C MET A 28 10.16 11.60 -14.57
N LYS A 29 10.23 10.39 -13.98
CA LYS A 29 11.45 9.89 -13.36
C LYS A 29 12.62 9.85 -14.34
N SER A 30 12.41 9.32 -15.55
CA SER A 30 13.43 9.30 -16.61
C SER A 30 13.90 10.71 -17.01
N LEU A 31 12.98 11.67 -17.13
CA LEU A 31 13.30 13.06 -17.48
C LEU A 31 14.03 13.82 -16.36
N MET A 32 13.82 13.42 -15.10
CA MET A 32 14.44 14.03 -13.93
C MET A 32 15.68 13.27 -13.42
N GLN A 33 16.14 12.23 -14.14
CA GLN A 33 17.37 11.52 -13.77
C GLN A 33 18.55 12.50 -13.71
N GLY A 34 19.28 12.47 -12.58
CA GLY A 34 20.43 13.35 -12.33
C GLY A 34 20.10 14.74 -11.80
N LYS A 35 18.83 15.06 -11.53
CA LYS A 35 18.42 16.27 -10.80
C LYS A 35 18.25 15.97 -9.31
N GLU A 36 18.66 16.90 -8.44
CA GLU A 36 18.59 16.73 -6.97
C GLU A 36 17.16 16.61 -6.43
N ASN A 37 16.16 17.09 -7.18
CA ASN A 37 14.76 17.04 -6.78
C ASN A 37 13.91 16.56 -7.95
N ASP A 38 13.44 15.32 -7.89
CA ASP A 38 12.63 14.70 -8.94
C ASP A 38 11.16 15.15 -8.92
N GLY A 39 10.76 15.92 -7.89
CA GLY A 39 9.40 16.40 -7.69
C GLY A 39 8.36 15.29 -7.44
N MET A 40 8.80 14.03 -7.28
CA MET A 40 7.92 12.87 -7.17
C MET A 40 7.41 12.63 -5.74
N SER A 41 8.14 13.12 -4.75
CA SER A 41 7.85 12.94 -3.32
C SER A 41 6.57 13.66 -2.85
N ASN A 42 6.15 14.72 -3.55
CA ASN A 42 4.99 15.54 -3.16
C ASN A 42 3.71 15.23 -3.93
N ILE A 43 3.71 14.19 -4.77
CA ILE A 43 2.55 13.88 -5.61
C ILE A 43 1.42 13.32 -4.73
N PRO A 44 0.23 13.95 -4.72
CA PRO A 44 -0.89 13.48 -3.92
C PRO A 44 -1.27 12.03 -4.26
N MET A 45 -1.46 11.24 -3.21
CA MET A 45 -1.96 9.89 -3.29
C MET A 45 -3.10 9.70 -2.28
N THR A 46 -4.10 8.95 -2.71
CA THR A 46 -5.26 8.57 -1.89
C THR A 46 -5.31 7.05 -1.80
N LEU A 47 -5.29 6.53 -0.58
CA LEU A 47 -5.57 5.13 -0.29
C LEU A 47 -7.09 4.95 -0.20
N GLU A 48 -7.62 4.08 -1.03
CA GLU A 48 -9.02 3.72 -1.00
C GLU A 48 -9.21 2.30 -0.47
N LEU A 49 -10.06 2.14 0.53
CA LEU A 49 -10.34 0.86 1.19
C LEU A 49 -11.74 0.36 0.84
N SER A 50 -11.88 -0.97 0.72
CA SER A 50 -13.19 -1.62 0.60
C SER A 50 -13.72 -1.98 1.98
N ALA A 51 -14.73 -1.26 2.46
CA ALA A 51 -15.36 -1.55 3.76
C ALA A 51 -16.04 -2.93 3.83
N ARG A 52 -16.25 -3.58 2.68
CA ARG A 52 -16.91 -4.89 2.55
C ARG A 52 -15.93 -6.05 2.42
N HIS A 53 -14.65 -5.76 2.18
CA HIS A 53 -13.67 -6.81 1.95
C HIS A 53 -13.23 -7.44 3.26
N HIS A 54 -13.17 -8.79 3.30
CA HIS A 54 -12.90 -9.53 4.53
C HIS A 54 -11.61 -9.07 5.22
N ILE A 55 -10.52 -8.82 4.48
CA ILE A 55 -9.26 -8.28 5.03
C ILE A 55 -9.49 -6.99 5.83
N VAL A 56 -10.27 -6.04 5.29
CA VAL A 56 -10.51 -4.75 5.94
C VAL A 56 -11.38 -4.91 7.18
N THR A 57 -12.43 -5.74 7.10
CA THR A 57 -13.29 -6.02 8.26
C THR A 57 -12.54 -6.80 9.35
N THR A 58 -11.69 -7.75 8.98
CA THR A 58 -10.84 -8.49 9.93
C THR A 58 -9.83 -7.56 10.58
N LEU A 59 -9.16 -6.69 9.82
CA LEU A 59 -8.26 -5.66 10.37
C LEU A 59 -8.97 -4.79 11.41
N HIS A 60 -10.20 -4.36 11.13
CA HIS A 60 -10.99 -3.60 12.09
C HIS A 60 -11.27 -4.38 13.38
N ALA A 61 -11.61 -5.67 13.28
CA ALA A 61 -11.89 -6.53 14.43
C ALA A 61 -10.64 -6.83 15.27
N ILE A 62 -9.48 -7.03 14.63
CA ILE A 62 -8.25 -7.43 15.34
C ILE A 62 -7.39 -6.25 15.81
N LYS A 63 -7.68 -5.01 15.37
CA LYS A 63 -6.82 -3.84 15.68
C LYS A 63 -6.60 -3.62 17.18
N GLU A 64 -7.58 -3.95 18.02
CA GLU A 64 -7.50 -3.80 19.48
C GLU A 64 -7.07 -5.10 20.17
N ALA A 65 -7.48 -6.26 19.64
CA ALA A 65 -7.17 -7.56 20.22
C ALA A 65 -5.72 -8.00 19.97
N ASN A 66 -5.14 -7.61 18.82
CA ASN A 66 -3.77 -7.94 18.45
C ASN A 66 -3.19 -6.85 17.56
N GLU A 67 -2.87 -5.70 18.18
CA GLU A 67 -2.32 -4.53 17.51
C GLU A 67 -1.06 -4.85 16.68
N THR A 68 -0.20 -5.74 17.17
CA THR A 68 1.04 -6.11 16.47
C THR A 68 0.75 -6.76 15.13
N VAL A 69 -0.17 -7.73 15.09
CA VAL A 69 -0.58 -8.39 13.84
C VAL A 69 -1.34 -7.43 12.95
N ALA A 70 -2.25 -6.62 13.52
CA ALA A 70 -3.01 -5.64 12.76
C ALA A 70 -2.10 -4.62 12.05
N ARG A 71 -1.04 -4.16 12.74
CA ARG A 71 -0.06 -3.23 12.19
C ARG A 71 0.71 -3.85 11.00
N VAL A 72 1.23 -5.05 11.17
CA VAL A 72 1.96 -5.75 10.09
C VAL A 72 1.03 -5.98 8.88
N ALA A 73 -0.22 -6.39 9.14
CA ALA A 73 -1.19 -6.66 8.09
C ALA A 73 -1.65 -5.39 7.34
N VAL A 74 -1.83 -4.25 8.02
CA VAL A 74 -2.22 -3.00 7.36
C VAL A 74 -1.07 -2.39 6.55
N GLU A 75 0.17 -2.49 7.04
CA GLU A 75 1.35 -2.09 6.28
C GLU A 75 1.47 -2.92 4.99
N GLN A 76 1.32 -4.25 5.09
CA GLN A 76 1.36 -5.12 3.92
C GLN A 76 0.20 -4.85 2.95
N LEU A 77 -1.00 -4.55 3.46
CA LEU A 77 -2.14 -4.15 2.62
C LEU A 77 -1.83 -2.88 1.82
N PHE A 78 -1.23 -1.88 2.46
CA PHE A 78 -0.82 -0.65 1.81
C PHE A 78 0.26 -0.89 0.74
N ASP A 79 1.24 -1.74 1.04
CA ASP A 79 2.29 -2.10 0.08
C ASP A 79 1.72 -2.80 -1.15
N ASN A 80 0.79 -3.74 -0.96
CA ASN A 80 0.07 -4.39 -2.06
C ASN A 80 -0.66 -3.36 -2.94
N ALA A 81 -1.29 -2.36 -2.32
CA ALA A 81 -1.97 -1.29 -3.04
C ALA A 81 -0.99 -0.37 -3.81
N CYS A 82 0.20 -0.11 -3.26
CA CYS A 82 1.27 0.65 -3.93
C CYS A 82 1.87 -0.12 -5.12
N ILE A 83 2.08 -1.43 -4.97
CA ILE A 83 2.53 -2.31 -6.07
C ILE A 83 1.51 -2.27 -7.20
N ALA A 84 0.22 -2.47 -6.89
CA ALA A 84 -0.85 -2.45 -7.88
C ALA A 84 -0.97 -1.09 -8.59
N ALA A 85 -0.69 0.00 -7.87
CA ALA A 85 -0.67 1.36 -8.40
C ALA A 85 0.63 1.74 -9.12
N GLY A 86 1.63 0.84 -9.20
CA GLY A 86 2.92 1.11 -9.84
C GLY A 86 3.67 2.30 -9.22
N THR A 87 3.43 2.60 -7.95
CA THR A 87 4.08 3.71 -7.23
C THR A 87 5.34 3.29 -6.48
N LEU A 88 5.60 1.98 -6.42
CA LEU A 88 6.77 1.41 -5.77
C LEU A 88 7.95 1.31 -6.75
N ASP A 89 9.05 1.97 -6.40
CA ASP A 89 10.25 2.04 -7.24
C ASP A 89 11.18 0.82 -7.10
N ASP A 90 11.51 0.46 -5.85
CA ASP A 90 12.35 -0.69 -5.55
C ASP A 90 11.57 -1.68 -4.68
N PRO A 91 11.12 -2.83 -5.21
CA PRO A 91 10.36 -3.80 -4.43
C PRO A 91 11.18 -4.47 -3.31
N ARG A 92 12.52 -4.37 -3.34
CA ARG A 92 13.38 -4.98 -2.31
C ARG A 92 13.17 -4.33 -0.94
N VAL A 93 12.72 -3.08 -0.90
CA VAL A 93 12.39 -2.40 0.37
C VAL A 93 11.24 -3.08 1.12
N LEU A 94 10.44 -3.89 0.44
CA LEU A 94 9.32 -4.62 1.03
C LEU A 94 9.72 -5.96 1.65
N LEU A 95 10.91 -6.49 1.33
CA LEU A 95 11.31 -7.83 1.77
C LEU A 95 11.30 -7.96 3.29
N GLY A 96 11.70 -6.92 4.02
CA GLY A 96 11.65 -6.91 5.49
C GLY A 96 10.22 -7.06 6.03
N ARG A 97 9.25 -6.34 5.44
CA ARG A 97 7.83 -6.44 5.84
C ARG A 97 7.21 -7.77 5.45
N LEU A 98 7.51 -8.28 4.26
CA LEU A 98 7.07 -9.61 3.83
C LEU A 98 7.60 -10.70 4.77
N ASN A 99 8.88 -10.64 5.15
CA ASN A 99 9.43 -11.54 6.16
C ASN A 99 8.71 -11.40 7.50
N LYS A 100 8.34 -10.19 7.91
CA LYS A 100 7.56 -9.99 9.14
C LYS A 100 6.16 -10.59 9.07
N VAL A 101 5.50 -10.52 7.92
CA VAL A 101 4.23 -11.20 7.67
C VAL A 101 4.40 -12.71 7.81
N LEU A 102 5.47 -13.28 7.23
CA LEU A 102 5.79 -14.71 7.35
C LEU A 102 6.03 -15.10 8.81
N GLU A 103 6.81 -14.35 9.57
CA GLU A 103 7.01 -14.58 11.00
C GLU A 103 5.69 -14.62 11.76
N VAL A 104 4.83 -13.61 11.56
CA VAL A 104 3.52 -13.55 12.21
C VAL A 104 2.69 -14.78 11.88
N MET A 105 2.63 -15.19 10.60
CA MET A 105 1.88 -16.38 10.18
C MET A 105 2.43 -17.67 10.81
N LEU A 106 3.75 -17.82 10.90
CA LEU A 106 4.39 -19.03 11.43
C LEU A 106 4.26 -19.13 12.96
N TYR A 107 4.25 -18.00 13.68
CA TYR A 107 4.13 -17.99 15.14
C TYR A 107 2.68 -18.04 15.65
N GLN A 108 1.68 -17.98 14.76
CA GLN A 108 0.27 -18.18 15.10
C GLN A 108 -0.15 -19.66 15.05
N GLY A 109 0.79 -20.59 14.81
CA GLY A 109 0.60 -22.05 14.80
C GLY A 109 1.00 -22.72 16.11
#